data_AF-A0A256ZRV1-F1
#
_entry.id   AF-A0A256ZRV1-F1
#
_cell.length_a   1.000
_cell.length_b   1.000
_cell.length_c   1.000
_cell.angle_alpha   90.00
_cell.angle_beta   90.00
_cell.angle_gamma   90.00
#
_symmetry.space_group_name_H-M   'P 1'
#
loop_
_entity.id
_entity.type
_entity.pdbx_description
1 polymer ?
#
loop_
_entity_poly.entity_id
_entity_poly.type
_entity_poly.pdbx_seq_one_letter_code
_entity_poly.pdbx_strand_id
1 'polypeptide(L)'
;MILTVETFEKYVGQSVKDPYGRYVGVIAGFFSEIDGTVNYVSLEYANGEFTKLPVSRFEFKPDSVILVPEWKAEANEVKMKLETVRKRVKALDDLFAKGEIARHAYEEFKRKLETDLGKLRIEAKEVRKNLQHRLKELEKQKESLETALAAMKMMFFSGELSEPVYRRSSEIIKRNIEKCDAEKKDIRAAMDELEKIESAPISLTAPQKEEKPEESMISAPSEEAPLVVHVVESEQ
;
A
#
# COMPACT_ATOMS: atom_id res chain seq x y z
N MET A 1 11.23 13.52 -5.19
CA MET A 1 12.00 14.45 -6.06
C MET A 1 10.99 15.11 -6.98
N ILE A 2 10.96 16.43 -7.04
CA ILE A 2 10.12 17.16 -8.00
C ILE A 2 10.94 17.24 -9.30
N LEU A 3 10.34 16.84 -10.43
CA LEU A 3 10.97 16.90 -11.73
C LEU A 3 10.41 18.11 -12.49
N THR A 4 11.29 18.98 -12.95
CA THR A 4 10.95 20.14 -13.79
C THR A 4 11.24 19.83 -15.25
N VAL A 5 10.62 20.59 -16.18
CA VAL A 5 10.86 20.48 -17.64
C VAL A 5 12.35 20.42 -17.97
N GLU A 6 13.15 21.36 -17.44
CA GLU A 6 14.60 21.46 -17.69
C GLU A 6 15.35 20.18 -17.27
N THR A 7 14.99 19.61 -16.12
CA THR A 7 15.63 18.38 -15.63
C THR A 7 15.14 17.12 -16.34
N PHE A 8 13.95 17.19 -16.94
CA PHE A 8 13.29 16.04 -17.55
C PHE A 8 13.67 15.83 -19.01
N GLU A 9 14.00 16.90 -19.74
CA GLU A 9 14.33 16.86 -21.18
C GLU A 9 15.32 15.73 -21.54
N LYS A 10 16.35 15.53 -20.71
CA LYS A 10 17.36 14.48 -20.89
C LYS A 10 16.83 13.04 -20.88
N TYR A 11 15.64 12.80 -20.34
CA TYR A 11 15.02 11.47 -20.26
C TYR A 11 14.15 11.14 -21.47
N VAL A 12 13.78 12.13 -22.29
CA VAL A 12 13.02 11.88 -23.52
C VAL A 12 13.85 11.04 -24.49
N GLY A 13 13.24 10.01 -25.08
CA GLY A 13 13.92 9.05 -25.94
C GLY A 13 14.71 7.96 -25.20
N GLN A 14 14.79 8.00 -23.86
CA GLN A 14 15.46 6.93 -23.11
C GLN A 14 14.61 5.66 -23.00
N SER A 15 15.29 4.51 -23.02
CA SER A 15 14.67 3.21 -22.77
C SER A 15 14.21 3.09 -21.32
N VAL A 16 12.99 2.59 -21.15
CA VAL A 16 12.39 2.29 -19.85
C VAL A 16 12.45 0.79 -19.59
N LYS A 17 12.83 0.41 -18.37
CA LYS A 17 12.87 -0.98 -17.92
C LYS A 17 11.93 -1.21 -16.75
N ASP A 18 11.54 -2.45 -16.50
CA ASP A 18 10.90 -2.85 -15.24
C ASP A 18 11.95 -3.06 -14.14
N PRO A 19 11.55 -3.24 -12.86
CA PRO A 19 12.48 -3.48 -11.75
C PRO A 19 13.30 -4.77 -11.89
N TYR A 20 12.90 -5.66 -12.79
CA TYR A 20 13.57 -6.93 -13.11
C TYR A 20 14.47 -6.79 -14.36
N GLY A 21 14.62 -5.58 -14.90
CA GLY A 21 15.48 -5.28 -16.05
C GLY A 21 14.94 -5.79 -17.38
N ARG A 22 13.63 -6.00 -17.52
CA ARG A 22 12.98 -6.22 -18.83
C ARG A 22 12.77 -4.87 -19.51
N TYR A 23 12.97 -4.83 -20.82
CA TYR A 23 12.65 -3.64 -21.61
C TYR A 23 11.14 -3.48 -21.68
N VAL A 24 10.65 -2.28 -21.36
CA VAL A 24 9.23 -1.94 -21.39
C VAL A 24 8.90 -1.11 -22.61
N GLY A 25 9.74 -0.13 -22.94
CA GLY A 25 9.43 0.86 -23.96
C GLY A 25 10.38 2.05 -23.95
N VAL A 26 9.95 3.16 -24.53
CA VAL A 26 10.70 4.43 -24.63
C VAL A 26 9.85 5.59 -24.12
N ILE A 27 10.47 6.57 -23.46
CA ILE A 27 9.79 7.83 -23.13
C ILE A 27 9.59 8.64 -24.41
N ALA A 28 8.34 8.72 -24.87
CA ALA A 28 7.97 9.49 -26.05
C ALA A 28 7.79 10.99 -25.77
N GLY A 29 7.47 11.34 -24.53
CA GLY A 29 7.28 12.74 -24.12
C GLY A 29 6.80 12.86 -22.67
N PHE A 30 6.42 14.08 -22.28
CA PHE A 30 5.91 14.37 -20.93
C PHE A 30 4.93 15.55 -20.96
N PHE A 31 4.20 15.70 -19.87
CA PHE A 31 3.30 16.82 -19.63
C PHE A 31 3.73 17.52 -18.35
N SER A 32 3.63 18.84 -18.33
CA SER A 32 3.94 19.66 -17.16
C SER A 32 2.79 20.59 -16.81
N GLU A 33 2.75 20.98 -15.55
CA GLU A 33 1.90 22.06 -15.05
C GLU A 33 2.48 23.44 -15.45
N ILE A 34 1.73 24.51 -15.18
CA ILE A 34 2.10 25.90 -15.51
C ILE A 34 3.38 26.33 -14.78
N ASP A 35 3.65 25.76 -13.60
CA ASP A 35 4.87 26.00 -12.82
C ASP A 35 6.10 25.24 -13.34
N GLY A 36 5.94 24.48 -14.43
CA GLY A 36 7.00 23.66 -15.02
C GLY A 36 7.22 22.31 -14.33
N THR A 37 6.40 21.93 -13.35
CA THR A 37 6.46 20.61 -12.71
C THR A 37 5.91 19.54 -13.64
N VAL A 38 6.68 18.49 -13.92
CA VAL A 38 6.24 17.35 -14.71
C VAL A 38 5.30 16.47 -13.90
N ASN A 39 4.10 16.22 -14.41
CA ASN A 39 3.07 15.41 -13.74
C ASN A 39 2.88 14.05 -14.42
N TYR A 40 3.04 13.96 -15.74
CA TYR A 40 2.84 12.74 -16.52
C TYR A 40 3.94 12.52 -17.56
N VAL A 41 4.21 11.25 -17.82
CA VAL A 41 5.13 10.76 -18.84
C VAL A 41 4.34 9.99 -19.89
N SER A 42 4.59 10.27 -21.16
CA SER A 42 4.07 9.50 -22.29
C SER A 42 5.06 8.40 -22.62
N LEU A 43 4.64 7.15 -22.46
CA LEU A 43 5.43 5.96 -22.72
C LEU A 43 4.94 5.29 -24.00
N GLU A 44 5.85 5.03 -24.93
CA GLU A 44 5.64 4.10 -26.04
C GLU A 44 6.11 2.71 -25.60
N TYR A 45 5.18 1.77 -25.46
CA TYR A 45 5.50 0.38 -25.15
C TYR A 45 6.16 -0.32 -26.32
N ALA A 46 6.88 -1.41 -26.05
CA ALA A 46 7.55 -2.21 -27.07
C ALA A 46 6.61 -2.80 -28.15
N ASN A 47 5.29 -2.85 -27.88
CA ASN A 47 4.25 -3.26 -28.82
C ASN A 47 3.72 -2.09 -29.70
N GLY A 48 4.25 -0.87 -29.53
CA GLY A 48 3.82 0.34 -30.24
C GLY A 48 2.63 1.07 -29.59
N GLU A 49 2.10 0.59 -28.47
CA GLU A 49 1.02 1.29 -27.75
C GLU A 49 1.56 2.48 -26.96
N PHE A 50 0.79 3.57 -26.96
CA PHE A 50 1.11 4.77 -26.18
C PHE A 50 0.25 4.84 -24.93
N THR A 51 0.86 5.15 -23.78
CA THR A 51 0.13 5.38 -22.54
C THR A 51 0.69 6.55 -21.76
N LYS A 52 -0.22 7.35 -21.20
CA LYS A 52 0.10 8.44 -20.29
C LYS A 52 0.09 7.91 -18.85
N LEU A 53 1.24 7.95 -18.19
CA LEU A 53 1.41 7.47 -16.81
C LEU A 53 1.90 8.60 -15.90
N PRO A 54 1.47 8.66 -14.63
CA PRO A 54 1.95 9.66 -13.71
C PRO A 54 3.45 9.50 -13.45
N VAL A 55 4.17 10.62 -13.32
CA VAL A 55 5.63 10.61 -13.12
C VAL A 55 6.06 9.84 -11.87
N SER A 56 5.16 9.74 -10.87
CA SER A 56 5.38 8.98 -9.63
C SER A 56 5.58 7.48 -9.85
N ARG A 57 5.19 6.93 -11.01
CA ARG A 57 5.43 5.53 -11.37
C ARG A 57 6.81 5.27 -11.96
N PHE A 58 7.62 6.29 -12.14
CA PHE A 58 8.96 6.18 -12.71
C PHE A 58 10.02 6.46 -11.64
N GLU A 59 11.02 5.60 -11.55
CA GLU A 59 12.26 5.85 -10.83
C GLU A 59 13.35 6.23 -11.84
N PHE A 60 13.80 7.48 -11.76
CA PHE A 60 14.87 8.00 -12.60
C PHE A 60 16.21 7.77 -11.90
N LYS A 61 17.00 6.81 -12.40
CA LYS A 61 18.37 6.53 -11.95
C LYS A 61 19.36 7.14 -12.96
N PRO A 62 20.64 7.33 -12.59
CA PRO A 62 21.63 7.97 -13.48
C PRO A 62 21.73 7.32 -14.86
N ASP A 63 21.65 5.98 -14.92
CA ASP A 63 21.88 5.19 -16.14
C ASP A 63 20.62 4.52 -16.70
N SER A 64 19.47 4.67 -16.04
CA SER A 64 18.23 4.00 -16.46
C SER A 64 16.97 4.61 -15.87
N VAL A 65 15.87 4.51 -16.60
CA VAL A 65 14.54 4.81 -16.09
C VAL A 65 13.82 3.50 -15.81
N ILE A 66 13.31 3.34 -14.58
CA ILE A 66 12.56 2.16 -14.15
C ILE A 66 11.09 2.51 -14.02
N LEU A 67 10.22 1.80 -14.74
CA LEU A 67 8.77 1.87 -14.53
C LEU A 67 8.37 0.88 -13.44
N VAL A 68 7.82 1.39 -12.35
CA VAL A 68 7.19 0.58 -11.30
C VAL A 68 5.96 -0.12 -11.89
N PRO A 69 5.82 -1.45 -11.82
CA PRO A 69 4.65 -2.18 -12.31
C PRO A 69 3.36 -1.77 -11.61
N GLU A 70 2.22 -1.98 -12.28
CA GLU A 70 0.93 -1.44 -11.82
C GLU A 70 0.50 -2.02 -10.49
N TRP A 71 0.50 -3.35 -10.40
CA TRP A 71 0.24 -4.06 -9.16
C TRP A 71 1.13 -3.60 -8.00
N LYS A 72 2.37 -3.18 -8.28
CA LYS A 72 3.34 -2.76 -7.24
C LYS A 72 3.03 -1.34 -6.78
N ALA A 73 2.63 -0.46 -7.70
CA ALA A 73 2.15 0.88 -7.37
C ALA A 73 0.86 0.80 -6.54
N GLU A 74 -0.12 0.00 -6.98
CA GLU A 74 -1.40 -0.20 -6.27
C GLU A 74 -1.20 -0.79 -4.87
N ALA A 75 -0.37 -1.84 -4.74
CA ALA A 75 -0.09 -2.45 -3.44
C ALA A 75 0.55 -1.45 -2.46
N ASN A 76 1.49 -0.64 -2.94
CA ASN A 76 2.12 0.40 -2.14
C ASN A 76 1.13 1.51 -1.75
N GLU A 77 0.23 1.89 -2.65
CA GLU A 77 -0.79 2.89 -2.36
C GLU A 77 -1.76 2.42 -1.28
N VAL A 78 -2.28 1.19 -1.39
CA VAL A 78 -3.14 0.57 -0.38
C VAL A 78 -2.43 0.53 0.98
N LYS A 79 -1.16 0.12 0.99
CA LYS A 79 -0.32 0.09 2.20
C LYS A 79 -0.19 1.47 2.85
N MET A 80 0.17 2.50 2.07
CA MET A 80 0.33 3.87 2.60
C MET A 80 -0.99 4.43 3.15
N LYS A 81 -2.10 4.22 2.43
CA LYS A 81 -3.43 4.65 2.90
C LYS A 81 -3.81 3.95 4.19
N LEU A 82 -3.55 2.66 4.31
CA LEU A 82 -3.85 1.91 5.53
C LEU A 82 -3.02 2.36 6.73
N GLU A 83 -1.71 2.57 6.55
CA GLU A 83 -0.87 3.13 7.62
C GLU A 83 -1.38 4.47 8.10
N THR A 84 -1.84 5.31 7.18
CA THR A 84 -2.46 6.61 7.49
C THR A 84 -3.74 6.44 8.29
N VAL A 85 -4.62 5.51 7.88
CA VAL A 85 -5.86 5.21 8.63
C VAL A 85 -5.54 4.69 10.04
N ARG A 86 -4.58 3.77 10.20
CA ARG A 86 -4.17 3.26 11.52
C ARG A 86 -3.66 4.38 12.43
N LYS A 87 -2.84 5.29 11.92
CA LYS A 87 -2.35 6.46 12.68
C LYS A 87 -3.50 7.39 13.09
N ARG A 88 -4.46 7.63 12.19
CA ARG A 88 -5.64 8.46 12.48
C ARG A 88 -6.57 7.83 13.51
N VAL A 89 -6.78 6.51 13.46
CA VAL A 89 -7.56 5.78 14.46
C VAL A 89 -6.93 5.92 15.84
N LYS A 90 -5.63 5.65 15.95
CA LYS A 90 -4.91 5.81 17.22
C LYS A 90 -4.99 7.24 17.76
N ALA A 91 -4.78 8.24 16.90
CA ALA A 91 -4.87 9.63 17.30
C ALA A 91 -6.29 10.01 17.76
N LEU A 92 -7.33 9.48 17.10
CA LEU A 92 -8.72 9.71 17.46
C LEU A 92 -9.07 9.09 18.83
N ASP A 93 -8.63 7.86 19.08
CA ASP A 93 -8.80 7.18 20.37
C ASP A 93 -8.04 7.89 21.50
N ASP A 94 -6.80 8.34 21.24
CA ASP A 94 -6.00 9.10 22.20
C ASP A 94 -6.66 10.44 22.56
N LEU A 95 -7.21 11.16 21.56
CA LEU A 95 -7.94 12.42 21.79
C LEU A 95 -9.21 12.21 22.62
N PHE A 96 -9.94 11.12 22.35
CA PHE A 96 -11.14 10.80 23.10
C PHE A 96 -10.82 10.38 24.54
N ALA A 97 -9.78 9.57 24.75
CA ALA A 97 -9.31 9.18 26.07
C ALA A 97 -8.88 10.38 26.93
N LYS A 98 -8.26 11.40 26.33
CA LYS A 98 -7.88 12.64 27.01
C LYS A 98 -9.04 13.61 27.23
N GLY A 99 -10.21 13.32 26.67
CA GLY A 99 -11.37 14.23 26.72
C GLY A 99 -11.20 15.49 25.86
N GLU A 100 -10.26 15.50 24.92
CA GLU A 100 -9.98 16.63 24.02
C GLU A 100 -10.97 16.72 22.85
N ILE A 101 -11.80 15.69 22.65
CA ILE A 101 -12.85 15.65 21.63
C ILE A 101 -14.19 15.23 22.22
N ALA A 102 -15.26 15.88 21.78
CA ALA A 102 -16.62 15.53 22.17
C ALA A 102 -17.05 14.18 21.57
N ARG A 103 -17.91 13.45 22.28
CA ARG A 103 -18.39 12.11 21.88
C ARG A 103 -19.01 12.08 20.48
N HIS A 104 -19.83 13.07 20.13
CA HIS A 104 -20.45 13.14 18.80
C HIS A 104 -19.41 13.26 17.67
N ALA A 105 -18.37 14.07 17.88
CA ALA A 105 -17.29 14.24 16.91
C ALA A 105 -16.41 12.98 16.82
N TYR A 106 -16.15 12.31 17.95
CA TYR A 106 -15.49 11.01 17.96
C TYR A 106 -16.25 9.97 17.14
N GLU A 107 -17.56 9.82 17.37
CA GLU A 107 -18.40 8.85 16.66
C GLU A 107 -18.48 9.14 15.16
N GLU A 108 -18.53 10.42 14.76
CA GLU A 108 -18.51 10.83 13.35
C GLU A 108 -17.19 10.46 12.66
N PHE A 109 -16.05 10.85 13.25
CA PHE A 109 -14.74 10.52 12.67
C PHE A 109 -14.47 9.02 12.67
N LYS A 110 -14.90 8.30 13.72
CA LYS A 110 -14.80 6.84 13.79
C LYS A 110 -15.56 6.18 12.64
N ARG A 111 -16.82 6.56 12.41
CA ARG A 111 -17.64 6.03 11.30
C ARG A 111 -17.01 6.31 9.93
N LYS A 112 -16.41 7.49 9.75
CA LYS A 112 -15.69 7.85 8.53
C LYS A 112 -14.46 6.96 8.31
N LEU A 113 -13.64 6.78 9.35
CA LEU A 113 -12.46 5.91 9.29
C LEU A 113 -12.83 4.43 9.07
N GLU A 114 -13.93 3.95 9.64
CA GLU A 114 -14.48 2.61 9.37
C GLU A 114 -14.88 2.44 7.91
N THR A 115 -15.54 3.45 7.32
CA THR A 115 -15.94 3.45 5.91
C THR A 115 -14.71 3.43 4.99
N ASP A 116 -13.72 4.28 5.27
CA ASP A 116 -12.47 4.34 4.49
C ASP A 116 -11.69 3.02 4.61
N LEU A 117 -11.65 2.41 5.79
CA LEU A 117 -11.05 1.09 6.00
C LEU A 117 -11.78 -0.01 5.22
N GLY A 118 -13.11 0.03 5.17
CA GLY A 118 -13.91 -0.88 4.37
C GLY A 118 -13.55 -0.82 2.89
N LYS A 119 -13.41 0.39 2.33
CA LYS A 119 -12.96 0.61 0.95
C LYS A 119 -11.56 0.07 0.70
N LEU A 120 -10.60 0.38 1.60
CA LEU A 120 -9.23 -0.12 1.49
C LEU A 120 -9.13 -1.64 1.52
N ARG A 121 -10.01 -2.33 2.28
CA ARG A 121 -10.07 -3.79 2.29
C ARG A 121 -10.59 -4.37 0.97
N ILE A 122 -11.50 -3.66 0.30
CA ILE A 122 -11.99 -4.06 -1.04
C ILE A 122 -10.86 -3.87 -2.06
N GLU A 123 -10.22 -2.69 -2.08
CA GLU A 123 -9.06 -2.40 -2.93
C GLU A 123 -7.94 -3.44 -2.73
N ALA A 124 -7.58 -3.76 -1.48
CA ALA A 124 -6.57 -4.77 -1.17
C ALA A 124 -6.92 -6.16 -1.76
N LYS A 125 -8.19 -6.58 -1.69
CA LYS A 125 -8.65 -7.85 -2.25
C LYS A 125 -8.56 -7.87 -3.77
N GLU A 126 -8.89 -6.75 -4.43
CA GLU A 126 -8.79 -6.60 -5.88
C GLU A 126 -7.34 -6.67 -6.34
N VAL A 127 -6.44 -5.92 -5.69
CA VAL A 127 -5.00 -5.96 -5.96
C VAL A 127 -4.46 -7.39 -5.76
N ARG A 128 -4.85 -8.07 -4.68
CA ARG A 128 -4.43 -9.47 -4.44
C ARG A 128 -4.93 -10.43 -5.53
N LYS A 129 -6.14 -10.23 -6.06
CA LYS A 129 -6.67 -11.03 -7.17
C LYS A 129 -5.85 -10.80 -8.45
N ASN A 130 -5.49 -9.55 -8.74
CA ASN A 130 -4.64 -9.20 -9.88
C ASN A 130 -3.24 -9.82 -9.73
N LEU A 131 -2.67 -9.76 -8.52
CA LEU A 131 -1.39 -10.41 -8.18
C LEU A 131 -1.44 -11.93 -8.38
N GLN A 132 -2.53 -12.60 -7.98
CA GLN A 132 -2.70 -14.03 -8.21
C GLN A 132 -2.77 -14.38 -9.70
N HIS A 133 -3.45 -13.54 -10.50
CA HIS A 133 -3.49 -13.73 -11.95
C HIS A 133 -2.08 -13.61 -12.53
N ARG A 134 -1.38 -12.53 -12.21
CA ARG A 134 0.00 -12.29 -12.66
C ARG A 134 0.97 -13.40 -12.24
N LEU A 135 0.81 -13.94 -11.03
CA LEU A 135 1.62 -15.06 -10.54
C LEU A 135 1.46 -16.31 -11.41
N LYS A 136 0.23 -16.61 -11.84
CA LYS A 136 -0.07 -17.74 -12.74
C LYS A 136 0.53 -17.52 -14.13
N GLU A 137 0.46 -16.30 -14.66
CA GLU A 137 1.08 -15.96 -15.95
C GLU A 137 2.60 -16.18 -15.91
N LEU A 138 3.26 -15.73 -14.83
CA LEU A 138 4.70 -15.90 -14.65
C LEU A 138 5.10 -17.37 -14.49
N GLU A 139 4.27 -18.17 -13.83
CA GLU A 139 4.50 -19.62 -13.73
C GLU A 139 4.44 -20.29 -15.11
N LYS A 140 3.40 -19.98 -15.89
CA LYS A 140 3.25 -20.49 -17.27
C LYS A 140 4.40 -20.04 -18.16
N GLN A 141 4.82 -18.77 -18.03
CA GLN A 141 5.95 -18.24 -18.78
C GLN A 141 7.26 -18.96 -18.40
N LYS A 142 7.47 -19.22 -17.11
CA LYS A 142 8.64 -19.97 -16.63
C LYS A 142 8.65 -21.40 -17.18
N GLU A 143 7.53 -22.12 -17.10
CA GLU A 143 7.40 -23.49 -17.64
C GLU A 143 7.70 -23.54 -19.15
N SER A 144 7.20 -22.56 -19.91
CA SER A 144 7.49 -22.44 -21.34
C SER A 144 8.98 -22.19 -21.62
N LEU A 145 9.63 -21.33 -20.82
CA LEU A 145 11.08 -21.08 -20.92
C LEU A 145 11.91 -22.31 -20.56
N GLU A 146 11.51 -23.07 -19.54
CA GLU A 146 12.18 -24.31 -19.14
C GLU A 146 12.04 -25.39 -20.23
N THR A 147 10.87 -25.50 -20.84
CA THR A 147 10.62 -26.38 -21.99
C THR A 147 11.50 -26.00 -23.18
N ALA A 148 11.58 -24.70 -23.50
CA ALA A 148 12.45 -24.20 -24.55
C ALA A 148 13.94 -24.49 -24.26
N LEU A 149 14.38 -24.35 -23.02
CA LEU A 149 15.74 -24.68 -22.61
C LEU A 149 16.03 -26.18 -22.75
N ALA A 150 15.07 -27.05 -22.42
CA ALA A 150 15.19 -28.49 -22.59
C ALA A 150 15.28 -28.89 -24.08
N ALA A 151 14.45 -28.30 -24.94
CA ALA A 151 14.52 -28.50 -26.39
C ALA A 151 15.87 -28.05 -26.96
N MET A 152 16.37 -26.88 -26.55
CA MET A 152 17.69 -26.37 -26.96
C MET A 152 18.84 -27.27 -26.51
N LYS A 153 18.76 -27.84 -25.30
CA LYS A 153 19.72 -28.83 -24.82
C LYS A 153 19.70 -30.10 -25.67
N MET A 154 18.52 -30.60 -26.01
CA MET A 154 18.35 -31.78 -26.86
C MET A 154 19.01 -31.59 -28.22
N MET A 155 18.69 -30.48 -28.91
CA MET A 155 19.29 -30.15 -30.22
C MET A 155 20.81 -29.97 -30.15
N PHE A 156 21.34 -29.47 -29.03
CA PHE A 156 22.78 -29.37 -28.84
C PHE A 156 23.43 -30.75 -28.70
N PHE A 157 22.87 -31.64 -27.88
CA PHE A 157 23.43 -32.99 -27.67
C PHE A 157 23.22 -33.94 -28.85
N SER A 158 22.19 -33.72 -29.69
CA SER A 158 22.01 -34.45 -30.95
C SER A 158 22.95 -33.96 -32.07
N GLY A 159 23.71 -32.88 -31.84
CA GLY A 159 24.62 -32.29 -32.83
C GLY A 159 23.92 -31.38 -33.86
N GLU A 160 22.63 -31.09 -33.70
CA GLU A 160 21.86 -30.21 -34.59
C GLU A 160 22.17 -28.72 -34.35
N LEU A 161 22.73 -28.37 -33.18
CA LEU A 161 23.00 -26.99 -32.77
C LEU A 161 24.46 -26.79 -32.40
N SER A 162 25.06 -25.68 -32.87
CA SER A 162 26.44 -25.32 -32.50
C SER A 162 26.55 -24.79 -31.06
N GLU A 163 27.70 -25.02 -30.43
CA GLU A 163 27.96 -24.57 -29.06
C GLU A 163 27.79 -23.05 -28.85
N PRO A 164 28.29 -22.15 -29.74
CA PRO A 164 28.14 -20.71 -29.55
C PRO A 164 26.67 -20.28 -29.54
N VAL A 165 25.83 -20.88 -30.40
CA VAL A 165 24.40 -20.59 -30.48
C VAL A 165 23.68 -21.12 -29.24
N TYR A 166 23.97 -22.37 -28.84
CA TYR A 166 23.42 -22.94 -27.61
C TYR A 166 23.76 -22.09 -26.38
N ARG A 167 25.02 -21.67 -26.23
CA ARG A 167 25.47 -20.85 -25.11
C ARG A 167 24.73 -19.52 -25.05
N ARG A 168 24.67 -18.78 -26.16
CA ARG A 168 23.99 -17.48 -26.23
C ARG A 168 22.50 -17.60 -25.91
N SER A 169 21.81 -18.55 -26.54
CA SER A 169 20.36 -18.72 -26.35
C SER A 169 20.02 -19.22 -24.94
N SER A 170 20.80 -20.16 -24.39
CA SER A 170 20.58 -20.66 -23.03
C SER A 170 20.81 -19.57 -21.97
N GLU A 171 21.76 -18.66 -22.17
CA GLU A 171 21.95 -17.51 -21.29
C GLU A 171 20.73 -16.57 -21.30
N ILE A 172 20.18 -16.28 -22.48
CA ILE A 172 18.97 -15.46 -22.62
C ILE A 172 17.80 -16.09 -21.87
N ILE A 173 17.58 -17.39 -22.06
CA ILE A 173 16.47 -18.11 -21.41
C ILE A 173 16.65 -18.12 -19.89
N LYS A 174 17.85 -18.48 -19.39
CA LYS A 174 18.16 -18.51 -17.96
C LYS A 174 17.94 -17.14 -17.30
N ARG A 175 18.44 -16.06 -17.93
CA ARG A 175 18.22 -14.70 -17.44
C ARG A 175 16.73 -14.36 -17.35
N ASN A 176 15.89 -14.81 -18.28
CA ASN A 176 14.45 -14.57 -18.20
C ASN A 176 13.77 -15.41 -17.10
N ILE A 177 14.23 -16.64 -16.86
CA ILE A 177 13.76 -17.45 -15.72
C ILE A 177 14.07 -16.73 -14.40
N GLU A 178 15.29 -16.23 -14.23
CA GLU A 178 15.69 -15.46 -13.03
C GLU A 178 14.81 -14.23 -12.82
N LYS A 179 14.48 -13.50 -13.88
CA LYS A 179 13.56 -12.35 -13.82
C LYS A 179 12.15 -12.76 -13.39
N CYS A 180 11.63 -13.87 -13.92
CA CYS A 180 10.33 -14.40 -13.49
C CYS A 180 10.34 -14.80 -12.02
N ASP A 181 11.41 -15.45 -11.54
CA ASP A 181 11.51 -15.85 -10.14
C ASP A 181 11.64 -14.64 -9.19
N ALA A 182 12.38 -13.61 -9.58
CA ALA A 182 12.46 -12.35 -8.84
C ALA A 182 11.09 -11.67 -8.72
N GLU A 183 10.34 -11.57 -9.82
CA GLU A 183 9.00 -10.99 -9.81
C GLU A 183 8.01 -11.81 -8.98
N LYS A 184 8.04 -13.14 -9.10
CA LYS A 184 7.20 -14.04 -8.28
C LYS A 184 7.49 -13.87 -6.79
N LYS A 185 8.76 -13.67 -6.41
CA LYS A 185 9.14 -13.42 -5.01
C LYS A 185 8.54 -12.11 -4.50
N ASP A 186 8.66 -11.02 -5.26
CA ASP A 186 8.09 -9.73 -4.89
C ASP A 186 6.55 -9.79 -4.82
N ILE A 187 5.90 -10.46 -5.77
CA ILE A 187 4.44 -10.64 -5.78
C ILE A 187 3.97 -11.40 -4.54
N ARG A 188 4.63 -12.50 -4.17
CA ARG A 188 4.28 -13.25 -2.95
C ARG A 188 4.45 -12.40 -1.70
N ALA A 189 5.55 -11.66 -1.58
CA ALA A 189 5.76 -10.75 -0.47
C ALA A 189 4.68 -9.66 -0.38
N ALA A 190 4.27 -9.08 -1.51
CA ALA A 190 3.19 -8.11 -1.56
C ALA A 190 1.84 -8.72 -1.16
N MET A 191 1.54 -9.94 -1.61
CA MET A 191 0.32 -10.65 -1.22
C MET A 191 0.28 -10.95 0.27
N ASP A 192 1.37 -11.44 0.86
CA ASP A 192 1.49 -11.72 2.29
C ASP A 192 1.30 -10.44 3.13
N GLU A 193 1.84 -9.32 2.63
CA GLU A 193 1.67 -8.01 3.27
C GLU A 193 0.21 -7.53 3.18
N LEU A 194 -0.42 -7.63 2.02
CA LEU A 194 -1.84 -7.29 1.84
C LEU A 194 -2.77 -8.18 2.68
N GLU A 195 -2.44 -9.46 2.88
CA GLU A 195 -3.22 -10.35 3.74
C GLU A 195 -3.13 -9.96 5.22
N LYS A 196 -1.94 -9.54 5.70
CA LYS A 196 -1.77 -8.97 7.05
C LYS A 196 -2.58 -7.67 7.21
N ILE A 197 -2.70 -6.89 6.14
CA ILE A 197 -3.51 -5.68 6.11
C ILE A 197 -5.01 -6.01 6.25
N GLU A 198 -5.49 -7.02 5.53
CA GLU A 198 -6.89 -7.47 5.59
C GLU A 198 -7.28 -8.03 6.96
N SER A 199 -6.40 -8.85 7.55
CA SER A 199 -6.65 -9.60 8.79
C SER A 199 -6.40 -8.80 10.07
N ALA A 200 -5.65 -7.70 10.01
CA ALA A 200 -5.36 -6.90 11.20
C ALA A 200 -6.65 -6.30 11.79
N PRO A 201 -6.95 -6.57 13.08
CA PRO A 201 -8.00 -5.85 13.78
C PRO A 201 -7.52 -4.41 13.98
N ILE A 202 -8.21 -3.46 13.35
CA ILE A 202 -8.10 -2.05 13.74
C ILE A 202 -9.07 -1.90 14.89
N SER A 203 -8.53 -1.94 16.12
CA SER A 203 -9.32 -1.73 17.33
C SER A 203 -9.85 -0.30 17.28
N LEU A 204 -11.17 -0.18 17.21
CA LEU A 204 -11.92 1.08 17.30
C LEU A 204 -12.80 1.06 18.55
N THR A 205 -12.46 0.23 19.54
CA THR A 205 -13.22 0.15 20.79
C THR A 205 -13.00 1.44 21.55
N ALA A 206 -14.09 2.21 21.72
CA ALA A 206 -14.07 3.41 22.54
C ALA A 206 -13.56 3.01 23.94
N PRO A 207 -12.54 3.69 24.50
CA PRO A 207 -12.21 3.50 25.89
C PRO A 207 -13.46 3.81 26.71
N GLN A 208 -13.90 2.84 27.52
CA GLN A 208 -14.97 3.07 28.49
C GLN A 208 -14.48 4.18 29.41
N LYS A 209 -15.05 5.38 29.24
CA LYS A 209 -14.94 6.44 30.22
C LYS A 209 -15.64 5.90 31.46
N GLU A 210 -14.89 5.62 32.52
CA GLU A 210 -15.45 5.37 33.84
C GLU A 210 -16.35 6.57 34.17
N GLU A 211 -17.66 6.36 34.10
CA GLU A 211 -18.64 7.31 34.62
C GLU A 211 -18.43 7.37 36.12
N LYS A 212 -17.71 8.40 36.56
CA LYS A 212 -17.73 8.84 37.94
C LYS A 212 -19.19 9.18 38.28
N PRO A 213 -19.78 8.62 39.35
CA PRO A 213 -21.17 8.91 39.69
C PRO A 213 -21.34 10.41 39.89
N GLU A 214 -22.28 11.00 39.15
CA GLU A 214 -22.84 12.31 39.43
C GLU A 214 -23.40 12.27 40.86
N GLU A 215 -22.74 12.98 41.77
CA GLU A 215 -23.25 13.25 43.09
C GLU A 215 -24.48 14.15 42.92
N SER A 216 -25.66 13.52 43.00
CA SER A 216 -26.97 14.17 43.00
C SER A 216 -27.05 15.17 44.15
N MET A 217 -26.74 16.43 43.88
CA MET A 217 -27.15 17.56 44.70
C MET A 217 -28.60 17.90 44.39
N ILE A 218 -29.54 17.17 45.00
CA ILE A 218 -30.90 17.69 45.22
C ILE A 218 -31.46 17.14 46.54
N SER A 219 -31.37 17.92 47.62
CA SER A 219 -32.47 18.03 48.58
C SER A 219 -32.54 19.45 49.15
N ALA A 220 -33.69 20.06 48.89
CA ALA A 220 -34.12 21.38 49.30
C ALA A 220 -34.31 21.48 50.83
N PRO A 221 -34.40 22.71 51.39
CA PRO A 221 -34.34 22.95 52.83
C PRO A 221 -35.68 22.68 53.51
N SER A 222 -35.67 22.16 54.74
CA SER A 222 -36.88 22.04 55.56
C SER A 222 -36.55 22.26 57.05
N GLU A 223 -37.05 23.40 57.51
CA GLU A 223 -37.66 23.73 58.80
C GLU A 223 -37.17 23.13 60.14
N GLU A 224 -36.85 24.09 61.02
CA GLU A 224 -36.95 24.12 62.48
C GLU A 224 -37.85 23.08 63.18
N ALA A 225 -37.29 22.39 64.18
CA ALA A 225 -37.95 22.00 65.44
C ALA A 225 -36.89 21.60 66.50
N PRO A 226 -37.19 21.58 67.81
CA PRO A 226 -36.41 22.31 68.82
C PRO A 226 -35.46 21.45 69.68
N LEU A 227 -34.60 22.14 70.45
CA LEU A 227 -33.73 21.59 71.50
C LEU A 227 -34.49 20.69 72.48
N VAL A 228 -33.99 19.47 72.69
CA VAL A 228 -34.36 18.62 73.83
C VAL A 228 -33.23 18.68 74.86
N VAL A 229 -33.55 19.24 76.03
CA VAL A 229 -32.68 19.36 77.20
C VAL A 229 -32.60 17.99 77.89
N HIS A 230 -31.40 17.42 77.98
CA HIS A 230 -31.16 16.28 78.87
C HIS A 230 -30.96 16.80 80.30
N VAL A 231 -31.96 16.58 81.15
CA VAL A 231 -31.83 16.73 82.60
C VAL A 231 -30.97 15.57 83.10
N VAL A 232 -29.82 15.90 83.68
CA VAL A 232 -29.02 14.96 84.46
C VAL A 232 -29.46 15.12 85.91
N GLU A 233 -30.27 14.19 86.40
CA GLU A 233 -30.46 14.01 87.84
C GLU A 233 -29.13 13.60 88.45
N SER A 234 -28.66 14.40 89.41
CA SER A 234 -27.64 13.99 90.37
C SER A 234 -28.22 14.17 91.76
N GLU A 235 -28.33 13.05 92.45
CA GLU A 235 -28.75 12.92 93.84
C GLU A 235 -27.79 13.70 94.76
N GLN A 236 -28.35 14.49 95.66
CA GLN A 236 -27.92 14.62 97.06
C GLN A 236 -29.02 15.23 97.92
#